data_AF-A0A5C5X2X9-F1
#
_entry.id   AF-A0A5C5X2X9-F1
#
_cell.length_a   1.000
_cell.length_b   1.000
_cell.length_c   1.000
_cell.angle_alpha   90.00
_cell.angle_beta   90.00
_cell.angle_gamma   90.00
#
_symmetry.space_group_name_H-M   'P 1'
#
loop_
_entity.id
_entity.type
_entity.pdbx_description
1 polymer ?
#
loop_
_entity_poly.entity_id
_entity_poly.type
_entity_poly.pdbx_seq_one_letter_code
_entity_poly.pdbx_strand_id
1 'polypeptide(L)'
;MRLTAIVLLLLSAPHLCEADKVPGFKKSKPPRSYGHFEPNTLDVRTLVDGRQYKLLHDVTYVDRKGTRWIAPKDSIVNGASIPRAFWTFLGGPFTGRFRRASIVHDVYCVTRERPSADAHLMFYEACLRDGVPPIKAKVLYYAVHNFGPKWKLVDTKATAVDEVKLGKPLVFPDAPEKQEWTVKDVQKLENFIARNGLDVDKL
;
A
#
# COMPACT_ATOMS: atom_id res chain seq x y z
N MET A 1 17.05 -67.84 -33.52
CA MET A 1 15.69 -67.24 -33.50
C MET A 1 15.83 -65.83 -32.95
N ARG A 2 15.89 -64.80 -33.81
CA ARG A 2 14.81 -63.79 -34.04
C ARG A 2 14.34 -63.19 -32.69
N LEU A 3 14.51 -61.90 -32.37
CA LEU A 3 14.10 -60.72 -33.15
C LEU A 3 14.67 -59.40 -32.54
N THR A 4 15.17 -58.55 -33.43
CA THR A 4 15.07 -57.06 -33.51
C THR A 4 15.46 -56.13 -32.35
N ALA A 5 16.43 -55.27 -32.70
CA ALA A 5 16.79 -53.99 -32.12
C ALA A 5 15.62 -52.98 -32.05
N ILE A 6 15.72 -52.01 -31.15
CA ILE A 6 15.45 -50.59 -31.42
C ILE A 6 16.33 -49.76 -30.47
N VAL A 7 17.31 -49.09 -31.07
CA VAL A 7 17.96 -47.89 -30.57
C VAL A 7 16.99 -46.74 -30.84
N LEU A 8 16.63 -45.94 -29.83
CA LEU A 8 15.97 -44.65 -30.07
C LEU A 8 16.79 -43.53 -29.44
N LEU A 9 17.19 -42.61 -30.31
CA LEU A 9 17.99 -41.41 -30.07
C LEU A 9 17.32 -40.41 -29.11
N LEU A 10 18.20 -39.71 -28.38
CA LEU A 10 18.00 -38.36 -27.85
C LEU A 10 17.43 -37.40 -28.91
N LEU A 11 16.37 -36.67 -28.55
CA LEU A 11 16.05 -35.36 -29.13
C LEU A 11 15.52 -34.44 -28.01
N SER A 12 16.12 -33.25 -27.98
CA SER A 12 15.88 -32.08 -27.14
C SER A 12 14.41 -31.80 -26.84
N ALA A 13 14.11 -31.43 -25.60
CA ALA A 13 12.87 -30.74 -25.24
C ALA A 13 12.96 -29.25 -25.65
N PRO A 14 12.10 -28.75 -26.55
CA PRO A 14 11.79 -27.34 -26.59
C PRO A 14 10.58 -27.07 -25.69
N HIS A 15 10.84 -26.30 -24.64
CA HIS A 15 10.01 -25.19 -24.19
C HIS A 15 8.72 -24.95 -25.00
N LEU A 16 7.57 -25.37 -24.48
CA LEU A 16 6.29 -24.68 -24.69
C LEU A 16 5.48 -24.77 -23.40
N CYS A 17 5.46 -23.63 -22.71
CA CYS A 17 4.57 -23.33 -21.61
C CYS A 17 3.20 -23.08 -22.25
N GLU A 18 2.30 -24.07 -22.20
CA GLU A 18 0.91 -23.87 -22.60
C GLU A 18 0.25 -23.04 -21.49
N ALA A 19 0.22 -21.73 -21.68
CA ALA A 19 -0.53 -20.82 -20.83
C ALA A 19 -2.02 -21.07 -21.09
N ASP A 20 -2.63 -21.87 -20.23
CA ASP A 20 -4.08 -22.06 -20.22
C ASP A 20 -4.77 -20.70 -20.16
N LYS A 21 -5.60 -20.47 -21.19
CA LYS A 21 -6.38 -19.27 -21.41
C LYS A 21 -7.35 -19.06 -20.24
N VAL A 22 -7.01 -18.13 -19.35
CA VAL A 22 -7.94 -17.63 -18.33
C VAL A 22 -9.15 -17.00 -19.04
N PRO A 23 -10.40 -17.38 -18.70
CA PRO A 23 -11.59 -16.80 -19.31
C PRO A 23 -11.64 -15.28 -19.06
N GLY A 24 -11.92 -14.55 -20.14
CA GLY A 24 -11.68 -13.11 -20.27
C GLY A 24 -12.27 -12.26 -19.15
N PHE A 25 -11.37 -11.59 -18.41
CA PHE A 25 -11.72 -10.39 -17.67
C PHE A 25 -12.13 -9.34 -18.69
N LYS A 26 -13.43 -9.00 -18.76
CA LYS A 26 -13.91 -7.94 -19.64
C LYS A 26 -13.09 -6.69 -19.34
N LYS A 27 -12.37 -6.15 -20.33
CA LYS A 27 -11.66 -4.87 -20.23
C LYS A 27 -12.70 -3.81 -19.89
N SER A 28 -12.84 -3.48 -18.61
CA SER A 28 -13.64 -2.35 -18.18
C SER A 28 -12.90 -1.07 -18.54
N LYS A 29 -13.65 -0.05 -18.97
CA LYS A 29 -13.18 1.31 -19.22
C LYS A 29 -12.27 1.75 -18.04
N PRO A 30 -11.07 2.30 -18.27
CA PRO A 30 -10.20 2.68 -17.17
C PRO A 30 -10.99 3.65 -16.27
N PRO A 31 -11.04 3.39 -14.95
CA PRO A 31 -11.81 4.25 -14.06
C PRO A 31 -11.25 5.67 -14.12
N ARG A 32 -12.14 6.67 -14.01
CA ARG A 32 -11.78 8.10 -13.91
C ARG A 32 -10.54 8.23 -13.01
N SER A 33 -9.51 8.92 -13.48
CA SER A 33 -8.15 8.87 -12.90
C SER A 33 -8.18 8.91 -11.37
N TYR A 34 -7.43 8.03 -10.70
CA TYR A 34 -7.33 7.95 -9.23
C TYR A 34 -6.61 9.16 -8.62
N GLY A 35 -7.02 10.40 -8.93
CA GLY A 35 -6.28 11.58 -8.50
C GLY A 35 -4.89 11.70 -9.13
N HIS A 36 -3.99 12.45 -8.49
CA HIS A 36 -2.58 12.60 -8.88
C HIS A 36 -1.72 13.11 -7.71
N PHE A 37 -0.39 13.01 -7.87
CA PHE A 37 0.59 13.52 -6.91
C PHE A 37 1.21 14.84 -7.38
N GLU A 38 1.49 15.71 -6.42
CA GLU A 38 2.17 16.99 -6.61
C GLU A 38 3.27 17.14 -5.53
N PRO A 39 4.56 17.27 -5.90
CA PRO A 39 5.11 17.03 -7.24
C PRO A 39 4.99 15.56 -7.66
N ASN A 40 5.20 15.26 -8.95
CA ASN A 40 5.18 13.88 -9.44
C ASN A 40 6.46 13.08 -9.04
N THR A 41 7.46 13.76 -8.49
CA THR A 41 8.66 13.15 -7.91
C THR A 41 8.49 12.95 -6.42
N LEU A 42 9.29 12.05 -5.85
CA LEU A 42 9.38 11.85 -4.41
C LEU A 42 10.84 11.97 -4.01
N ASP A 43 11.18 13.08 -3.36
CA ASP A 43 12.52 13.37 -2.90
C ASP A 43 12.60 13.21 -1.38
N VAL A 44 13.40 12.23 -0.94
CA VAL A 44 13.54 11.86 0.47
C VAL A 44 15.00 11.69 0.84
N ARG A 45 15.33 12.00 2.09
CA ARG A 45 16.63 11.70 2.70
C ARG A 45 16.46 10.57 3.70
N THR A 46 17.16 9.46 3.49
CA THR A 46 17.25 8.37 4.46
C THR A 46 18.02 8.83 5.70
N LEU A 47 17.51 8.51 6.89
CA LEU A 47 18.19 8.80 8.15
C LEU A 47 19.15 7.65 8.54
N VAL A 48 19.97 7.89 9.57
CA VAL A 48 21.06 6.98 10.00
C VAL A 48 20.56 5.59 10.37
N ASP A 49 19.30 5.46 10.78
CA ASP A 49 18.66 4.19 11.13
C ASP A 49 18.30 3.30 9.92
N GLY A 50 18.40 3.83 8.69
CA GLY A 50 18.05 3.14 7.46
C GLY A 50 16.55 2.82 7.30
N ARG A 51 15.69 3.30 8.20
CA ARG A 51 14.25 2.98 8.24
C ARG A 51 13.38 4.21 8.12
N GLN A 52 13.85 5.34 8.63
CA GLN A 52 13.15 6.60 8.57
C GLN A 52 13.60 7.42 7.36
N TYR A 53 12.64 8.11 6.76
CA TYR A 53 12.84 9.01 5.64
C TYR A 53 12.36 10.40 6.01
N LYS A 54 13.23 11.39 5.81
CA LYS A 54 12.87 12.80 5.89
C LYS A 54 12.43 13.31 4.52
N LEU A 55 11.25 13.91 4.43
CA LEU A 55 10.74 14.51 3.20
C LEU A 55 11.53 15.78 2.85
N LEU A 56 12.01 15.92 1.61
CA LEU A 56 12.75 17.11 1.16
C LEU A 56 11.82 18.21 0.62
N HIS A 57 10.64 17.80 0.16
CA HIS A 57 9.56 18.67 -0.32
C HIS A 57 8.22 18.17 0.23
N ASP A 58 7.19 19.02 0.16
CA ASP A 58 5.82 18.58 0.42
C ASP A 58 5.44 17.49 -0.58
N VAL A 59 4.76 16.45 -0.09
CA VAL A 59 4.14 15.43 -0.93
C VAL A 59 2.64 15.60 -0.82
N THR A 60 2.00 16.03 -1.90
CA THR A 60 0.55 16.19 -1.95
C THR A 60 -0.08 15.12 -2.82
N TYR A 61 -1.09 14.43 -2.30
CA TYR A 61 -2.02 13.65 -3.12
C TYR A 61 -3.32 14.44 -3.28
N VAL A 62 -3.74 14.66 -4.51
CA VAL A 62 -5.03 15.26 -4.84
C VAL A 62 -5.97 14.14 -5.25
N ASP A 63 -7.00 13.88 -4.47
CA ASP A 63 -7.94 12.79 -4.75
C ASP A 63 -8.91 13.13 -5.88
N ARG A 64 -9.77 12.17 -6.24
CA ARG A 64 -10.77 12.32 -7.30
C ARG A 64 -11.81 13.41 -7.06
N LYS A 65 -12.01 13.79 -5.80
CA LYS A 65 -12.94 14.84 -5.38
C LYS A 65 -12.26 16.21 -5.39
N GLY A 66 -10.96 16.27 -5.68
CA GLY A 66 -10.16 17.49 -5.59
C GLY A 66 -9.65 17.78 -4.18
N THR A 67 -9.84 16.86 -3.23
CA THR A 67 -9.34 17.03 -1.86
C THR A 67 -7.82 16.89 -1.85
N ARG A 68 -7.14 17.86 -1.24
CA ARG A 68 -5.69 17.82 -1.05
C ARG A 68 -5.34 17.10 0.24
N TRP A 69 -4.40 16.16 0.16
CA TRP A 69 -3.85 15.39 1.27
C TRP A 69 -2.35 15.66 1.31
N ILE A 70 -1.88 16.39 2.31
CA ILE A 70 -0.53 16.97 2.31
C ILE A 70 0.31 16.29 3.38
N ALA A 71 1.45 15.74 2.95
CA ALA A 71 2.55 15.39 3.83
C ALA A 71 3.60 16.51 3.78
N PRO A 72 3.76 17.31 4.86
CA PRO A 72 4.66 18.46 4.86
C PRO A 72 6.12 18.07 4.69
N LYS A 73 6.88 18.93 4.02
CA LYS A 73 8.34 18.93 4.00
C LYS A 73 8.89 18.78 5.43
N ASP A 74 10.06 18.17 5.52
CA ASP A 74 10.81 17.89 6.74
C ASP A 74 10.13 16.87 7.68
N SER A 75 8.95 16.35 7.34
CA SER A 75 8.34 15.23 8.05
C SER A 75 9.22 13.97 7.98
N ILE A 76 9.28 13.21 9.08
CA ILE A 76 10.10 12.00 9.24
C ILE A 76 9.20 10.77 9.25
N VAL A 77 8.96 10.17 8.09
CA VAL A 77 8.06 9.02 7.91
C VAL A 77 8.79 7.69 8.02
N ASN A 78 8.13 6.67 8.54
CA ASN A 78 8.69 5.33 8.77
C ASN A 78 7.86 4.19 8.14
N GLY A 79 6.75 4.52 7.46
CA GLY A 79 5.92 3.52 6.77
C GLY A 79 5.10 2.67 7.73
N ALA A 80 4.89 3.13 8.96
CA ALA A 80 4.26 2.40 10.04
C ALA A 80 2.76 2.15 9.84
N SER A 81 2.12 2.86 8.93
CA SER A 81 0.68 2.73 8.74
C SER A 81 0.25 1.41 8.08
N ILE A 82 1.19 0.67 7.48
CA ILE A 82 0.96 -0.71 7.00
C ILE A 82 1.51 -1.68 8.05
N PRO A 83 0.70 -2.59 8.62
CA PRO A 83 1.16 -3.46 9.70
C PRO A 83 2.31 -4.38 9.24
N ARG A 84 3.35 -4.52 10.07
CA ARG A 84 4.61 -5.20 9.70
C ARG A 84 4.46 -6.65 9.26
N ALA A 85 3.47 -7.38 9.79
CA ALA A 85 3.19 -8.76 9.38
C ALA A 85 2.85 -8.87 7.87
N PHE A 86 2.36 -7.78 7.28
CA PHE A 86 2.04 -7.71 5.86
C PHE A 86 3.26 -7.38 5.01
N TRP A 87 4.40 -6.97 5.58
CA TRP A 87 5.59 -6.62 4.80
C TRP A 87 6.20 -7.84 4.11
N THR A 88 6.07 -9.03 4.71
CA THR A 88 6.51 -10.29 4.11
C THR A 88 5.71 -10.65 2.86
N PHE A 89 4.43 -10.28 2.81
CA PHE A 89 3.51 -10.61 1.70
C PHE A 89 3.32 -9.47 0.69
N LEU A 90 3.41 -8.22 1.12
CA LEU A 90 3.12 -7.03 0.31
C LEU A 90 4.37 -6.26 -0.09
N GLY A 91 5.52 -6.57 0.52
CA GLY A 91 6.72 -5.74 0.52
C GLY A 91 6.71 -4.72 1.65
N GLY A 92 7.89 -4.27 2.06
CA GLY A 92 8.02 -3.16 3.02
C GLY A 92 7.42 -1.85 2.48
N PRO A 93 7.09 -0.89 3.35
CA PRO A 93 6.34 0.33 3.03
C PRO A 93 7.05 1.26 2.03
N PHE A 94 8.39 1.14 1.99
CA PHE A 94 9.23 1.86 1.05
C PHE A 94 9.67 1.00 -0.12
N THR A 95 9.12 -0.19 -0.31
CA THR A 95 9.42 -1.04 -1.47
C THR A 95 8.21 -1.08 -2.40
N GLY A 96 8.41 -0.71 -3.67
CA GLY A 96 7.36 -0.74 -4.68
C GLY A 96 6.52 0.54 -4.79
N ARG A 97 5.40 0.41 -5.52
CA ARG A 97 4.62 1.53 -6.08
C ARG A 97 3.76 2.28 -5.07
N PHE A 98 3.53 1.77 -3.85
CA PHE A 98 2.67 2.41 -2.86
C PHE A 98 3.42 3.35 -1.89
N ARG A 99 4.71 3.62 -2.15
CA ARG A 99 5.56 4.43 -1.26
C ARG A 99 4.96 5.82 -0.97
N ARG A 100 4.58 6.57 -2.00
CA ARG A 100 3.99 7.91 -1.81
C ARG A 100 2.66 7.85 -1.07
N ALA A 101 1.83 6.84 -1.36
CA ALA A 101 0.58 6.61 -0.65
C ALA A 101 0.81 6.38 0.85
N SER A 102 1.81 5.55 1.21
CA SER A 102 2.16 5.29 2.61
C SER A 102 2.60 6.56 3.33
N ILE A 103 3.39 7.43 2.69
CA ILE A 103 3.87 8.69 3.27
C ILE A 103 2.71 9.61 3.66
N VAL A 104 1.77 9.82 2.74
CA VAL A 104 0.60 10.66 3.01
C VAL A 104 -0.28 10.01 4.07
N HIS A 105 -0.51 8.70 3.99
CA HIS A 105 -1.33 7.98 4.96
C HIS A 105 -0.74 8.02 6.39
N ASP A 106 0.57 7.85 6.55
CA ASP A 106 1.26 7.99 7.84
C ASP A 106 0.91 9.33 8.49
N VAL A 107 1.07 10.45 7.77
CA VAL A 107 0.76 11.81 8.27
C VAL A 107 -0.67 11.88 8.82
N TYR A 108 -1.66 11.40 8.07
CA TYR A 108 -3.06 11.47 8.50
C TYR A 108 -3.39 10.49 9.64
N CYS A 109 -2.65 9.40 9.83
CA CYS A 109 -2.75 8.55 11.03
C CYS A 109 -2.31 9.27 12.31
N VAL A 110 -1.37 10.22 12.20
CA VAL A 110 -0.87 11.03 13.33
C VAL A 110 -1.71 12.27 13.54
N THR A 111 -1.94 13.09 12.51
CA THR A 111 -2.64 14.37 12.65
C THR A 111 -4.12 14.20 12.92
N ARG A 112 -4.72 13.12 12.40
CA ARG A 112 -6.15 12.80 12.56
C ARG A 112 -7.10 13.92 12.12
N GLU A 113 -6.63 14.79 11.22
CA GLU A 113 -7.40 15.93 10.67
C GLU A 113 -8.65 15.52 9.89
N ARG A 114 -8.73 14.26 9.47
CA ARG A 114 -9.86 13.68 8.75
C ARG A 114 -10.21 12.32 9.32
N PRO A 115 -11.45 11.83 9.19
CA PRO A 115 -11.83 10.52 9.70
C PRO A 115 -10.92 9.41 9.16
N SER A 116 -10.64 8.41 10.00
CA SER A 116 -9.84 7.23 9.61
C SER A 116 -10.33 6.56 8.32
N ALA A 117 -11.65 6.44 8.15
CA ALA A 117 -12.24 5.87 6.94
C ALA A 117 -11.83 6.62 5.66
N ASP A 118 -11.76 7.95 5.71
CA ASP A 118 -11.36 8.77 4.57
C ASP A 118 -9.85 8.67 4.31
N ALA A 119 -9.04 8.63 5.37
CA ALA A 119 -7.59 8.43 5.25
C ALA A 119 -7.26 7.06 4.62
N HIS A 120 -7.94 5.99 5.05
CA HIS A 120 -7.76 4.65 4.49
C HIS A 120 -8.24 4.58 3.03
N LEU A 121 -9.35 5.24 2.68
CA LEU A 121 -9.82 5.31 1.30
C LEU A 121 -8.85 6.10 0.42
N MET A 122 -8.31 7.21 0.92
CA MET A 122 -7.28 7.97 0.23
C MET A 122 -6.06 7.10 -0.08
N PHE A 123 -5.59 6.32 0.90
CA PHE A 123 -4.46 5.41 0.71
C PHE A 123 -4.71 4.40 -0.41
N TYR A 124 -5.91 3.82 -0.48
CA TYR A 124 -6.31 2.92 -1.56
C TYR A 124 -6.26 3.58 -2.94
N GLU A 125 -6.84 4.78 -3.07
CA GLU A 125 -6.86 5.49 -4.35
C GLU A 125 -5.44 5.92 -4.77
N ALA A 126 -4.63 6.40 -3.83
CA ALA A 126 -3.24 6.76 -4.05
C ALA A 126 -2.38 5.56 -4.49
N CYS A 127 -2.62 4.36 -3.94
CA CYS A 127 -1.98 3.14 -4.42
C CYS A 127 -2.32 2.86 -5.89
N LEU A 128 -3.59 2.94 -6.25
CA LEU A 128 -4.03 2.70 -7.63
C LEU A 128 -3.47 3.75 -8.59
N ARG A 129 -3.32 4.99 -8.12
CA ARG A 129 -2.70 6.07 -8.91
C ARG A 129 -1.28 5.75 -9.30
N ASP A 130 -0.50 5.21 -8.38
CA ASP A 130 0.91 4.88 -8.62
C ASP A 130 1.07 3.52 -9.33
N GLY A 131 -0.03 2.93 -9.81
CA GLY A 131 -0.01 1.72 -10.60
C GLY A 131 0.22 0.46 -9.76
N VAL A 132 -0.12 0.49 -8.47
CA VAL A 132 -0.25 -0.72 -7.66
C VAL A 132 -1.36 -1.58 -8.28
N PRO A 133 -1.14 -2.88 -8.53
CA PRO A 133 -2.17 -3.76 -9.06
C PRO A 133 -3.46 -3.67 -8.23
N PRO A 134 -4.66 -3.60 -8.85
CA PRO A 134 -5.90 -3.35 -8.12
C PRO A 134 -6.17 -4.34 -6.98
N ILE A 135 -5.75 -5.60 -7.18
CA ILE A 135 -5.81 -6.64 -6.17
C ILE A 135 -4.93 -6.29 -4.96
N LYS A 136 -3.65 -5.97 -5.19
CA LYS A 136 -2.72 -5.56 -4.13
C LYS A 136 -3.21 -4.32 -3.39
N ALA A 137 -3.71 -3.32 -4.11
CA ALA A 137 -4.28 -2.12 -3.51
C ALA A 137 -5.49 -2.45 -2.60
N LYS A 138 -6.36 -3.38 -3.00
CA LYS A 138 -7.49 -3.83 -2.16
C LYS A 138 -7.02 -4.55 -0.90
N VAL A 139 -5.98 -5.37 -0.98
CA VAL A 139 -5.40 -6.03 0.20
C VAL A 139 -4.81 -5.00 1.15
N LEU A 140 -4.03 -4.05 0.63
CA LEU A 140 -3.49 -2.92 1.38
C LEU A 140 -4.60 -2.11 2.08
N TYR A 141 -5.68 -1.80 1.35
CA TYR A 141 -6.85 -1.13 1.90
C TYR A 141 -7.53 -1.94 3.02
N TYR A 142 -7.77 -3.23 2.77
CA TYR A 142 -8.38 -4.13 3.75
C TYR A 142 -7.56 -4.17 5.04
N ALA A 143 -6.23 -4.22 4.90
CA ALA A 143 -5.31 -4.18 6.03
C ALA A 143 -5.51 -2.90 6.84
N VAL A 144 -5.29 -1.73 6.25
CA VAL A 144 -5.38 -0.47 7.00
C VAL A 144 -6.79 -0.19 7.55
N HIS A 145 -7.84 -0.56 6.81
CA HIS A 145 -9.22 -0.31 7.22
C HIS A 145 -9.66 -1.15 8.43
N ASN A 146 -9.26 -2.43 8.48
CA ASN A 146 -9.68 -3.33 9.55
C ASN A 146 -8.75 -3.26 10.76
N PHE A 147 -7.47 -3.07 10.50
CA PHE A 147 -6.37 -3.30 11.42
C PHE A 147 -5.55 -2.03 11.73
N GLY A 148 -5.66 -1.00 10.89
CA GLY A 148 -5.04 0.30 11.17
C GLY A 148 -5.74 1.07 12.30
N PRO A 149 -5.16 2.21 12.73
CA PRO A 149 -5.74 3.04 13.79
C PRO A 149 -7.13 3.55 13.37
N LYS A 150 -8.08 3.57 14.32
CA LYS A 150 -9.45 4.04 14.09
C LYS A 150 -9.73 5.29 14.91
N TRP A 151 -10.21 6.31 14.24
CA TRP A 151 -10.64 7.56 14.87
C TRP A 151 -11.79 8.20 14.08
N LYS A 152 -12.63 8.95 14.78
CA LYS A 152 -13.68 9.80 14.22
C LYS A 152 -13.32 11.24 14.50
N LEU A 153 -13.77 12.16 13.65
CA LEU A 153 -13.75 13.57 14.02
C LEU A 153 -14.76 13.76 15.14
N VAL A 154 -14.27 14.19 16.30
CA VAL A 154 -15.13 14.66 17.39
C VAL A 154 -15.48 16.09 17.07
N ASP A 155 -16.78 16.42 17.04
CA ASP A 155 -17.29 17.79 16.94
C ASP A 155 -16.93 18.55 18.22
N THR A 156 -15.65 18.87 18.37
CA THR A 156 -15.20 19.74 19.46
C THR A 156 -15.57 21.14 18.99
N LYS A 157 -16.67 21.68 19.51
CA LYS A 157 -16.93 23.13 19.45
C LYS A 157 -15.61 23.83 19.78
N ALA A 158 -15.16 24.69 18.87
CA ALA A 158 -13.91 25.43 18.88
C ALA A 158 -13.45 25.81 20.30
N THR A 159 -12.73 24.91 20.95
CA THR A 159 -11.73 25.29 21.95
C THR A 159 -10.49 25.37 21.09
N ALA A 160 -9.89 26.55 21.01
CA ALA A 160 -8.74 26.84 20.19
C ALA A 160 -7.67 25.75 20.37
N VAL A 161 -7.72 24.72 19.52
CA VAL A 161 -6.56 23.91 19.19
C VAL A 161 -5.75 24.85 18.33
N ASP A 162 -4.77 25.48 18.97
CA ASP A 162 -3.78 26.32 18.32
C ASP A 162 -3.46 25.78 16.95
N GLU A 163 -3.57 26.64 15.94
CA GLU A 163 -3.34 26.32 14.53
C GLU A 163 -2.23 25.27 14.35
N VAL A 164 -2.62 24.01 14.19
CA VAL A 164 -1.80 23.04 13.48
C VAL A 164 -1.98 23.41 12.01
N LYS A 165 -1.28 24.48 11.64
CA LYS A 165 -1.16 24.92 10.26
C LYS A 165 -0.58 23.76 9.47
N LEU A 166 -1.33 23.37 8.45
CA LEU A 166 -0.84 22.75 7.23
C LEU A 166 0.58 23.27 6.94
N GLY A 167 1.61 22.42 7.08
CA GLY A 167 3.01 22.81 6.83
C GLY A 167 3.99 22.69 7.99
N LYS A 168 3.60 22.20 9.18
CA LYS A 168 4.57 21.88 10.24
C LYS A 168 5.21 20.49 10.00
N PRO A 169 6.54 20.36 10.03
CA PRO A 169 7.22 19.07 9.94
C PRO A 169 6.79 18.15 11.08
N LEU A 170 6.43 16.90 10.78
CA LEU A 170 6.06 15.91 11.80
C LEU A 170 7.19 14.92 12.00
N VAL A 171 7.66 14.77 13.24
CA VAL A 171 8.52 13.65 13.63
C VAL A 171 7.62 12.53 14.11
N PHE A 172 7.66 11.39 13.43
CA PHE A 172 6.84 10.26 13.80
C PHE A 172 7.55 9.54 14.94
N PRO A 173 6.92 9.39 16.12
CA PRO A 173 7.44 8.44 17.08
C PRO A 173 7.51 7.08 16.40
N ASP A 174 8.51 6.27 16.75
CA ASP A 174 8.53 4.88 16.30
C ASP A 174 7.14 4.28 16.50
N ALA A 175 6.62 3.63 15.46
CA ALA A 175 5.34 2.92 15.57
C ALA A 175 5.36 2.15 16.89
N PRO A 176 4.32 2.21 17.73
CA PRO A 176 4.31 1.52 19.02
C PRO A 176 4.85 0.11 18.81
N GLU A 177 5.88 -0.22 19.60
CA GLU A 177 6.85 -1.27 19.28
C GLU A 177 6.18 -2.61 18.97
N LYS A 178 4.97 -2.88 19.45
CA LYS A 178 4.07 -3.87 18.86
C LYS A 178 2.62 -3.41 19.05
N GLN A 179 1.88 -3.23 17.97
CA GLN A 179 0.53 -3.79 18.01
C GLN A 179 0.74 -5.30 17.94
N GLU A 180 0.59 -5.99 19.08
CA GLU A 180 0.67 -7.45 19.11
C GLU A 180 -0.52 -8.00 18.34
N TRP A 181 -0.24 -8.50 17.15
CA TRP A 181 -1.24 -9.11 16.29
C TRP A 181 -1.49 -10.52 16.75
N THR A 182 -2.77 -10.88 16.89
CA THR A 182 -3.11 -12.26 17.22
C THR A 182 -3.03 -13.14 15.97
N VAL A 183 -2.75 -14.43 16.15
CA VAL A 183 -2.82 -15.44 15.07
C VAL A 183 -4.17 -15.38 14.34
N LYS A 184 -5.25 -15.04 15.06
CA LYS A 184 -6.60 -14.90 14.49
C LYS A 184 -6.70 -13.77 13.47
N ASP A 185 -5.95 -12.69 13.63
CA ASP A 185 -6.00 -11.55 12.70
C ASP A 185 -5.25 -11.85 11.41
N VAL A 186 -4.11 -12.55 11.52
CA VAL A 186 -3.40 -13.10 10.36
C VAL A 186 -4.28 -14.10 9.61
N GLN A 187 -4.93 -15.01 10.32
CA GLN A 187 -5.83 -16.00 9.71
C GLN A 187 -7.01 -15.34 8.98
N LYS A 188 -7.58 -14.26 9.53
CA LYS A 188 -8.66 -13.52 8.86
C LYS A 188 -8.19 -12.92 7.54
N LEU A 189 -6.97 -12.38 7.50
CA LEU A 189 -6.40 -11.88 6.27
C LEU A 189 -6.17 -12.99 5.26
N GLU A 190 -5.52 -14.08 5.66
CA GLU A 190 -5.28 -15.23 4.77
C GLU A 190 -6.60 -15.75 4.21
N ASN A 191 -7.64 -15.84 5.04
CA ASN A 191 -8.98 -16.21 4.61
C ASN A 191 -9.58 -15.21 3.63
N PHE A 192 -9.34 -13.91 3.82
CA PHE A 192 -9.78 -12.89 2.88
C PHE A 192 -9.05 -13.02 1.53
N ILE A 193 -7.74 -13.21 1.54
CA ILE A 193 -6.91 -13.42 0.35
C ILE A 193 -7.38 -14.68 -0.40
N ALA A 194 -7.51 -15.81 0.30
CA ALA A 194 -7.95 -17.09 -0.25
C ALA A 194 -9.38 -17.02 -0.82
N ARG A 195 -10.33 -16.42 -0.09
CA ARG A 195 -11.74 -16.27 -0.56
C ARG A 195 -11.87 -15.40 -1.80
N ASN A 196 -10.98 -14.45 -1.99
CA ASN A 196 -10.98 -13.57 -3.16
C ASN A 196 -10.14 -14.14 -4.32
N GLY A 197 -9.58 -15.36 -4.18
CA GLY A 197 -8.75 -16.00 -5.21
C GLY A 197 -7.49 -15.21 -5.52
N LEU A 198 -6.95 -14.50 -4.52
CA LEU A 198 -5.76 -13.67 -4.70
C LEU A 198 -4.53 -14.56 -4.65
N ASP A 199 -3.86 -14.66 -5.79
CA ASP A 199 -2.56 -15.33 -5.89
C ASP A 199 -1.49 -14.47 -5.20
N VAL A 200 -1.03 -14.94 -4.03
CA VAL A 200 -0.02 -14.26 -3.21
C VAL A 200 1.33 -14.15 -3.92
N ASP A 201 1.62 -15.06 -4.84
CA ASP A 201 2.85 -15.02 -5.64
C ASP A 201 2.77 -13.98 -6.77
N LYS A 202 1.58 -13.41 -7.01
CA LYS A 202 1.31 -12.31 -7.95
C LYS A 202 1.05 -10.96 -7.25
N LEU A 203 1.17 -10.88 -5.92
CA LEU A 203 1.10 -9.64 -5.12
C LEU A 203 2.44 -8.90 -5.13
#